data_AF-A0A933VUU4-F1
#
_entry.id   AF-A0A933VUU4-F1
#
_cell.length_a   1.000
_cell.length_b   1.000
_cell.length_c   1.000
_cell.angle_alpha   90.00
_cell.angle_beta   90.00
_cell.angle_gamma   90.00
#
_symmetry.space_group_name_H-M   'P 1'
#
loop_
_entity.id
_entity.type
_entity.pdbx_description
1 polymer ?
#
loop_
_entity_poly.entity_id
_entity_poly.type
_entity_poly.pdbx_seq_one_letter_code
_entity_poly.pdbx_strand_id
1 'polypeptide(L)'
;MRRGEAMPPIDLYKVGEAYFVRDGHHRVSVARALGENDINARVTEVVTRVPAGAGLLRADLPLKSHERVFRERVPLSAEARGRVRPSDPWDFARLAEGVEAWAFRYMQEHGELLDRREAARRWYEEEYVPAVALLRDAGMLPDGDCGETDAYLRVGAERYRLLRTHEWSEEVLERLNAAPGRRRRSDRP
;
A
#
# COMPACT_ATOMS: atom_id res chain seq x y z
N MET A 1 46.00 10.61 -7.99
CA MET A 1 46.33 10.39 -9.41
C MET A 1 46.14 11.70 -10.17
N ARG A 2 46.79 11.79 -11.33
CA ARG A 2 47.06 12.93 -12.23
C ARG A 2 46.08 14.11 -12.30
N ARG A 3 46.72 15.28 -12.36
CA ARG A 3 46.27 16.65 -12.66
C ARG A 3 45.59 16.72 -14.05
N GLY A 4 44.34 17.19 -14.12
CA GLY A 4 43.77 17.83 -15.34
C GLY A 4 42.69 17.11 -16.15
N GLU A 5 42.37 15.84 -15.88
CA GLU A 5 41.26 15.17 -16.59
C GLU A 5 39.92 15.41 -15.85
N ALA A 6 38.93 15.94 -16.57
CA ALA A 6 37.58 16.08 -16.03
C ALA A 6 37.08 14.71 -15.57
N MET A 7 36.73 14.61 -14.28
CA MET A 7 36.21 13.38 -13.69
C MET A 7 35.05 12.87 -14.57
N PRO A 8 35.04 11.58 -14.96
CA PRO A 8 33.93 11.05 -15.73
C PRO A 8 32.62 11.30 -14.97
N PRO A 9 31.53 11.64 -15.68
CA PRO A 9 30.25 11.90 -15.02
C PRO A 9 29.76 10.64 -14.30
N ILE A 10 29.00 10.85 -13.22
CA ILE A 10 28.26 9.77 -12.54
C ILE A 10 27.02 9.41 -13.37
N ASP A 11 26.44 8.24 -13.16
CA ASP A 11 25.19 7.88 -13.82
C ASP A 11 24.05 7.88 -12.80
N LEU A 12 22.96 8.58 -13.11
CA LEU A 12 21.79 8.75 -12.24
C LEU A 12 20.51 8.29 -12.94
N TYR A 13 19.56 7.78 -12.16
CA TYR A 13 18.14 7.76 -12.54
C TYR A 13 17.42 8.94 -11.87
N LYS A 14 16.60 9.66 -12.64
CA LYS A 14 15.65 10.66 -12.11
C LYS A 14 14.25 10.06 -12.14
N VAL A 15 13.55 10.05 -11.00
CA VAL A 15 12.18 9.54 -10.87
C VAL A 15 11.33 10.61 -10.17
N GLY A 16 10.51 11.33 -10.94
CA GLY A 16 9.87 12.55 -10.44
C GLY A 16 10.93 13.57 -10.02
N GLU A 17 10.89 14.02 -8.77
CA GLU A 17 11.87 14.98 -8.21
C GLU A 17 13.08 14.31 -7.53
N ALA A 18 13.13 12.97 -7.49
CA ALA A 18 14.18 12.22 -6.79
C ALA A 18 15.28 11.74 -7.74
N TYR A 19 16.54 11.74 -7.26
CA TYR A 19 17.72 11.26 -7.99
C TYR A 19 18.35 10.04 -7.30
N PHE A 20 18.63 9.00 -8.07
CA PHE A 20 19.24 7.75 -7.59
C PHE A 20 20.53 7.46 -8.32
N VAL A 21 21.61 7.23 -7.58
CA VAL A 21 22.91 6.88 -8.15
C VAL A 21 22.88 5.45 -8.68
N ARG A 22 23.09 5.30 -10.00
CA ARG A 22 23.31 4.00 -10.64
C ARG A 22 24.77 3.60 -10.52
N ASP A 23 25.66 4.52 -10.89
CA ASP A 23 27.11 4.34 -10.81
C ASP A 23 27.78 5.65 -10.34
N GLY A 24 28.86 5.52 -9.55
CA GLY A 24 29.59 6.66 -9.00
C GLY A 24 29.36 6.99 -7.52
N HIS A 25 28.83 6.05 -6.72
CA HIS A 25 28.59 6.25 -5.27
C HIS A 25 29.80 6.77 -4.50
N HIS A 26 31.00 6.22 -4.78
CA HIS A 26 32.22 6.69 -4.13
C HIS A 26 32.56 8.14 -4.49
N ARG A 27 32.39 8.54 -5.76
CA ARG A 27 32.58 9.92 -6.22
C ARG A 27 31.60 10.88 -5.56
N VAL A 28 30.33 10.47 -5.41
CA VAL A 28 29.31 11.23 -4.67
C VAL A 28 29.69 11.40 -3.19
N SER A 29 30.20 10.34 -2.56
CA SER A 29 30.66 10.39 -1.17
C SER A 29 31.86 11.35 -1.00
N VAL A 30 32.83 11.29 -1.91
CA VAL A 30 34.00 12.17 -1.93
C VAL A 30 33.59 13.62 -2.17
N ALA A 31 32.75 13.90 -3.17
CA ALA A 31 32.24 15.26 -3.44
C ALA A 31 31.52 15.85 -2.22
N ARG A 32 30.70 15.06 -1.53
CA ARG A 32 30.05 15.45 -0.27
C ARG A 32 31.05 15.76 0.84
N ALA A 33 32.07 14.91 1.01
CA ALA A 33 33.11 15.13 2.02
C ALA A 33 33.97 16.37 1.73
N LEU A 34 34.10 16.74 0.45
CA LEU A 34 34.80 17.94 -0.02
C LEU A 34 33.92 19.21 0.00
N GLY A 35 32.63 19.09 0.33
CA GLY A 35 31.70 20.23 0.36
C GLY A 35 31.33 20.76 -1.02
N GLU A 36 31.48 19.95 -2.07
CA GLU A 36 31.05 20.31 -3.41
C GLU A 36 29.52 20.25 -3.52
N ASN A 37 28.91 21.32 -4.05
CA ASN A 37 27.45 21.42 -4.20
C ASN A 37 26.94 20.77 -5.49
N ASP A 38 27.81 20.55 -6.47
CA ASP A 38 27.45 20.12 -7.81
C ASP A 38 28.39 19.01 -8.29
N ILE A 39 27.84 18.04 -9.05
CA ILE A 39 28.63 16.95 -9.65
C ILE A 39 28.11 16.63 -11.06
N ASN A 40 29.02 16.46 -12.01
CA ASN A 40 28.65 16.09 -13.38
C ASN A 40 27.98 14.71 -13.42
N ALA A 41 26.79 14.62 -14.03
CA ALA A 41 26.01 13.40 -14.10
C ALA A 41 25.36 13.19 -15.48
N ARG A 42 25.29 11.93 -15.93
CA ARG A 42 24.37 11.48 -16.98
C ARG A 42 23.08 11.01 -16.32
N VAL A 43 21.98 11.67 -16.65
CA VAL A 43 20.68 11.43 -16.02
C VAL A 43 19.77 10.66 -16.98
N THR A 44 19.31 9.49 -16.58
CA THR A 44 18.22 8.77 -17.24
C THR A 44 16.91 9.08 -16.53
N GLU A 45 15.99 9.78 -17.19
CA GLU A 45 14.69 10.12 -16.62
C GLU A 45 13.70 8.95 -16.77
N VAL A 46 13.07 8.56 -15.67
CA VAL A 46 12.06 7.51 -15.60
C VAL A 46 10.71 8.18 -15.37
N VAL A 47 9.91 8.23 -16.43
CA VAL A 47 8.54 8.76 -16.37
C VAL A 47 7.64 7.68 -15.76
N THR A 48 7.04 7.99 -14.60
CA THR A 48 6.12 7.08 -13.90
C THR A 48 4.69 7.61 -13.98
N ARG A 49 3.70 6.72 -14.11
CA ARG A 49 2.26 7.08 -14.17
C ARG A 49 1.70 7.62 -12.84
N VAL A 50 2.47 7.58 -11.75
CA VAL A 50 2.05 8.02 -10.41
C VAL A 50 3.10 9.01 -9.88
N PRO A 51 2.72 10.15 -9.30
CA PRO A 51 3.68 11.15 -8.81
C PRO A 51 4.72 10.55 -7.85
N ALA A 52 5.99 10.80 -8.12
CA ALA A 52 7.10 10.49 -7.24
C ALA A 52 7.58 11.80 -6.59
N GLY A 53 7.14 12.06 -5.35
CA GLY A 53 7.59 13.22 -4.59
C GLY A 53 9.07 13.13 -4.21
N ALA A 54 9.67 14.27 -3.84
CA ALA A 54 11.09 14.43 -3.53
C ALA A 54 11.62 13.59 -2.35
N GLY A 55 10.75 12.90 -1.61
CA GLY A 55 11.10 12.01 -0.50
C GLY A 55 11.22 10.53 -0.87
N LEU A 56 11.21 10.16 -2.16
CA LEU A 56 11.26 8.75 -2.57
C LEU A 56 12.61 8.11 -2.23
N LEU A 57 12.61 7.15 -1.32
CA LEU A 57 13.76 6.30 -1.04
C LEU A 57 13.74 5.05 -1.93
N ARG A 58 14.90 4.44 -2.15
CA ARG A 58 15.02 3.16 -2.90
C ARG A 58 14.16 2.04 -2.28
N ALA A 59 13.96 2.09 -0.96
CA ALA A 59 13.12 1.18 -0.21
C ALA A 59 11.61 1.33 -0.52
N ASP A 60 11.20 2.46 -1.09
CA ASP A 60 9.79 2.73 -1.45
C ASP A 60 9.42 2.17 -2.82
N LEU A 61 10.40 1.78 -3.65
CA LEU A 61 10.15 1.27 -5.00
C LEU A 61 9.42 -0.09 -4.99
N PRO A 62 9.76 -1.07 -4.12
CA PRO A 62 8.94 -2.27 -3.93
C PRO A 62 7.57 -1.96 -3.31
N LEU A 63 7.47 -0.97 -2.41
CA LEU A 63 6.22 -0.60 -1.74
C LEU A 63 5.22 0.06 -2.71
N LYS A 64 5.71 0.91 -3.62
CA LYS A 64 4.93 1.45 -4.74
C LYS A 64 4.50 0.38 -5.74
N SER A 65 5.16 -0.78 -5.76
CA SER A 65 4.71 -1.91 -6.59
C SER A 65 3.39 -2.48 -6.10
N HIS A 66 3.16 -2.60 -4.78
CA HIS A 66 1.93 -3.17 -4.24
C HIS A 66 0.72 -2.27 -4.48
N GLU A 67 0.84 -0.96 -4.24
CA GLU A 67 -0.25 -0.02 -4.52
C GLU A 67 -0.57 0.01 -6.02
N ARG A 68 0.46 0.03 -6.89
CA ARG A 68 0.26 -0.02 -8.35
C ARG A 68 -0.44 -1.31 -8.77
N VAL A 69 0.03 -2.46 -8.31
CA VAL A 69 -0.55 -3.77 -8.61
C VAL A 69 -1.97 -3.87 -8.06
N PHE A 70 -2.23 -3.34 -6.86
CA PHE A 70 -3.57 -3.26 -6.30
C PHE A 70 -4.50 -2.46 -7.22
N ARG A 71 -4.09 -1.27 -7.69
CA ARG A 71 -4.90 -0.46 -8.61
C ARG A 71 -5.18 -1.15 -9.95
N GLU A 72 -4.28 -2.03 -10.42
CA GLU A 72 -4.46 -2.83 -11.63
C GLU A 72 -5.41 -4.03 -11.43
N ARG A 73 -5.37 -4.65 -10.24
CA ARG A 73 -6.21 -5.80 -9.86
C ARG A 73 -7.61 -5.36 -9.41
N VAL A 74 -7.70 -4.25 -8.69
CA VAL A 74 -8.90 -3.70 -8.05
C VAL A 74 -9.08 -2.23 -8.50
N PRO A 75 -9.63 -2.01 -9.70
CA PRO A 75 -9.75 -0.67 -10.30
C PRO A 75 -10.90 0.14 -9.68
N LEU A 76 -10.66 0.66 -8.46
CA LEU A 76 -11.61 1.48 -7.70
C LEU A 76 -11.90 2.84 -8.35
N SER A 77 -13.12 3.34 -8.11
CA SER A 77 -13.53 4.72 -8.44
C SER A 77 -12.65 5.75 -7.71
N ALA A 78 -12.67 7.00 -8.16
CA ALA A 78 -11.87 8.05 -7.51
C ALA A 78 -12.29 8.27 -6.04
N GLU A 79 -13.59 8.19 -5.76
CA GLU A 79 -14.15 8.28 -4.42
C GLU A 79 -13.66 7.11 -3.53
N ALA A 80 -13.82 5.87 -4.00
CA ALA A 80 -13.40 4.69 -3.26
C ALA A 80 -11.89 4.71 -2.99
N ARG A 81 -11.06 5.17 -3.94
CA ARG A 81 -9.62 5.37 -3.73
C ARG A 81 -9.28 6.41 -2.66
N GLY A 82 -10.16 7.39 -2.45
CA GLY A 82 -10.00 8.39 -1.39
C GLY A 82 -10.17 7.80 0.01
N ARG A 83 -10.98 6.74 0.15
CA ARG A 83 -11.30 6.09 1.44
C ARG A 83 -10.52 4.81 1.70
N VAL A 84 -10.26 4.02 0.66
CA VAL A 84 -9.50 2.77 0.74
C VAL A 84 -8.02 3.08 0.72
N ARG A 85 -7.47 3.33 1.92
CA ARG A 85 -6.10 3.78 2.15
C ARG A 85 -5.48 3.02 3.32
N PRO A 86 -4.97 1.80 3.08
CA PRO A 86 -4.12 1.13 4.08
C PRO A 86 -2.94 2.02 4.47
N SER A 87 -2.60 2.06 5.75
CA SER A 87 -1.44 2.83 6.23
C SER A 87 -0.11 2.16 5.89
N ASP A 88 -0.08 0.82 5.83
CA ASP A 88 1.08 0.04 5.41
C ASP A 88 0.97 -0.30 3.91
N PRO A 89 1.95 0.07 3.06
CA PRO A 89 1.92 -0.29 1.65
C PRO A 89 1.86 -1.80 1.36
N TRP A 90 2.33 -2.67 2.26
CA TRP A 90 2.19 -4.13 2.11
C TRP A 90 0.74 -4.60 2.22
N ASP A 91 -0.11 -3.86 2.95
CA ASP A 91 -1.50 -4.21 3.13
C ASP A 91 -2.33 -4.03 1.86
N PHE A 92 -1.84 -3.28 0.86
CA PHE A 92 -2.44 -3.27 -0.49
C PHE A 92 -2.42 -4.66 -1.15
N ALA A 93 -1.37 -5.44 -0.96
CA ALA A 93 -1.30 -6.80 -1.52
C ALA A 93 -2.33 -7.72 -0.85
N ARG A 94 -2.43 -7.67 0.49
CA ARG A 94 -3.42 -8.43 1.26
C ARG A 94 -4.84 -8.02 0.90
N LEU A 95 -5.07 -6.72 0.71
CA LEU A 95 -6.37 -6.21 0.32
C LEU A 95 -6.76 -6.67 -1.08
N ALA A 96 -5.84 -6.67 -2.05
CA ALA A 96 -6.09 -7.19 -3.40
C ALA A 96 -6.56 -8.66 -3.36
N GLU A 97 -5.83 -9.50 -2.63
CA GLU A 97 -6.18 -10.91 -2.45
C GLU A 97 -7.53 -11.09 -1.75
N GLY A 98 -7.81 -10.27 -0.72
CA GLY A 98 -9.09 -10.27 -0.02
C GLY A 98 -10.26 -9.92 -0.92
N VAL A 99 -10.11 -8.92 -1.79
CA VAL A 99 -11.13 -8.49 -2.76
C VAL A 99 -11.39 -9.59 -3.78
N GLU A 100 -10.35 -10.21 -4.34
CA GLU A 100 -10.50 -11.29 -5.31
C GLU A 100 -11.15 -12.53 -4.70
N ALA A 101 -10.79 -12.88 -3.45
CA ALA A 101 -11.43 -13.96 -2.73
C ALA A 101 -12.90 -13.66 -2.42
N TRP A 102 -13.22 -12.41 -2.06
CA TRP A 102 -14.60 -11.95 -1.90
C TRP A 102 -15.37 -12.07 -3.21
N ALA A 103 -14.83 -11.56 -4.31
CA ALA A 103 -15.46 -11.61 -5.62
C ALA A 103 -15.70 -13.04 -6.08
N PHE A 104 -14.74 -13.95 -5.85
CA PHE A 104 -14.91 -15.37 -6.13
C PHE A 104 -16.10 -15.96 -5.38
N ARG A 105 -16.23 -15.73 -4.07
CA ARG A 105 -17.38 -16.22 -3.29
C ARG A 105 -18.69 -15.61 -3.78
N TYR A 106 -18.70 -14.31 -4.04
CA TYR A 106 -19.86 -13.60 -4.57
C TYR A 106 -20.36 -14.23 -5.88
N MET A 107 -19.45 -14.49 -6.83
CA MET A 107 -19.77 -15.13 -8.10
C MET A 107 -20.35 -16.55 -7.90
N GLN A 108 -19.82 -17.31 -6.94
CA GLN A 108 -20.31 -18.65 -6.62
C GLN A 108 -21.73 -18.63 -6.03
N GLU A 109 -22.04 -17.65 -5.18
CA GLU A 109 -23.34 -17.50 -4.54
C GLU A 109 -24.42 -17.00 -5.53
N HIS A 110 -24.05 -16.09 -6.43
CA HIS A 110 -24.99 -15.44 -7.35
C HIS A 110 -25.06 -16.10 -8.74
N GLY A 111 -24.09 -16.93 -9.10
CA GLY A 111 -23.99 -17.56 -10.42
C GLY A 111 -23.67 -16.59 -11.57
N GLU A 112 -23.15 -15.40 -11.24
CA GLU A 112 -22.78 -14.35 -12.21
C GLU A 112 -21.25 -14.20 -12.25
N LEU A 113 -20.66 -14.07 -13.44
CA LEU A 113 -19.24 -13.75 -13.58
C LEU A 113 -19.01 -12.24 -13.52
N LEU A 114 -18.10 -11.80 -12.67
CA LEU A 114 -17.71 -10.40 -12.54
C LEU A 114 -16.37 -10.12 -13.22
N ASP A 115 -16.28 -9.01 -13.94
CA ASP A 115 -14.99 -8.45 -14.32
C ASP A 115 -14.34 -7.69 -13.14
N ARG A 116 -13.11 -7.23 -13.30
CA ARG A 116 -12.37 -6.54 -12.23
C ARG A 116 -13.03 -5.23 -11.78
N ARG A 117 -13.65 -4.48 -12.69
CA ARG A 117 -14.29 -3.19 -12.35
C ARG A 117 -15.54 -3.44 -11.56
N GLU A 118 -16.36 -4.40 -11.99
CA GLU A 118 -17.59 -4.74 -11.30
C GLU A 118 -17.31 -5.40 -9.95
N ALA A 119 -16.34 -6.32 -9.88
CA ALA A 119 -15.88 -6.90 -8.61
C ALA A 119 -15.41 -5.82 -7.63
N ALA A 120 -14.61 -4.85 -8.09
CA ALA A 120 -14.11 -3.76 -7.25
C ALA A 120 -15.25 -2.83 -6.78
N ARG A 121 -16.20 -2.52 -7.66
CA ARG A 121 -17.37 -1.68 -7.36
C ARG A 121 -18.28 -2.34 -6.33
N ARG A 122 -18.72 -3.58 -6.60
CA ARG A 122 -19.58 -4.33 -5.69
C ARG A 122 -18.89 -4.61 -4.35
N TRP A 123 -17.61 -4.98 -4.36
CA TRP A 123 -16.87 -5.14 -3.10
C TRP A 123 -16.88 -3.86 -2.26
N TYR A 124 -16.64 -2.71 -2.89
CA TYR A 124 -16.62 -1.45 -2.17
C TYR A 124 -17.99 -1.10 -1.57
N GLU A 125 -19.06 -1.24 -2.37
CA GLU A 125 -20.42 -0.86 -1.98
C GLU A 125 -21.10 -1.87 -1.04
N GLU A 126 -20.89 -3.17 -1.25
CA GLU A 126 -21.64 -4.26 -0.60
C GLU A 126 -20.88 -4.90 0.56
N GLU A 127 -19.54 -4.78 0.61
CA GLU A 127 -18.71 -5.35 1.70
C GLU A 127 -17.98 -4.26 2.47
N TYR A 128 -17.16 -3.44 1.80
CA TYR A 128 -16.28 -2.49 2.50
C TYR A 128 -17.04 -1.40 3.23
N VAL A 129 -17.98 -0.71 2.56
CA VAL A 129 -18.76 0.37 3.17
C VAL A 129 -19.62 -0.13 4.34
N PRO A 130 -20.40 -1.22 4.22
CA PRO A 130 -21.17 -1.77 5.33
C PRO A 130 -20.29 -2.26 6.48
N ALA A 131 -19.18 -2.94 6.20
CA ALA A 131 -18.24 -3.39 7.23
C ALA A 131 -17.65 -2.21 8.01
N VAL A 132 -17.21 -1.16 7.33
CA VAL A 132 -16.66 0.04 7.99
C VAL A 132 -17.72 0.77 8.80
N ALA A 133 -18.98 0.81 8.34
CA ALA A 133 -20.09 1.37 9.11
C ALA A 133 -20.30 0.59 10.41
N LEU A 134 -20.39 -0.73 10.33
CA LEU A 134 -20.51 -1.61 11.51
C LEU A 134 -19.33 -1.44 12.49
N LEU A 135 -18.11 -1.32 11.97
CA LEU A 135 -16.93 -1.06 12.79
C LEU A 135 -16.97 0.30 13.49
N ARG A 136 -17.54 1.31 12.82
CA ARG A 136 -17.74 2.64 13.42
C ARG A 136 -18.75 2.57 14.55
N ASP A 137 -19.89 1.93 14.30
CA ASP A 137 -20.98 1.81 15.27
C ASP A 137 -20.56 0.98 16.49
N ALA A 138 -19.72 -0.04 16.29
CA ALA A 138 -19.12 -0.82 17.36
C ALA A 138 -17.93 -0.14 18.09
N GLY A 139 -17.57 1.09 17.72
CA GLY A 139 -16.44 1.82 18.31
C GLY A 139 -15.07 1.14 18.07
N MET A 140 -14.94 0.36 16.99
CA MET A 140 -13.75 -0.42 16.65
C MET A 140 -12.81 0.30 15.66
N LEU A 141 -13.19 1.50 15.22
CA LEU A 141 -12.32 2.37 14.45
C LEU A 141 -11.34 3.13 15.37
N PRO A 142 -10.08 3.35 14.95
CA PRO A 142 -9.16 4.20 15.68
C PRO A 142 -9.65 5.66 15.70
N ASP A 143 -9.23 6.42 16.72
CA ASP A 143 -9.57 7.85 16.82
C ASP A 143 -8.94 8.64 15.65
N GLY A 144 -9.79 9.36 14.89
CA GLY A 144 -9.39 10.22 13.76
C GLY A 144 -9.80 9.73 12.37
N ASP A 145 -9.55 10.53 11.34
CA ASP A 145 -9.96 10.27 9.94
C ASP A 145 -9.13 9.17 9.23
N CYS A 146 -8.08 8.67 9.89
CA CYS A 146 -7.08 7.79 9.29
C CYS A 146 -7.12 6.41 9.97
N GLY A 147 -7.57 5.37 9.26
CA GLY A 147 -7.43 3.98 9.73
C GLY A 147 -8.60 3.04 9.46
N GLU A 148 -9.65 3.47 8.73
CA GLU A 148 -10.79 2.60 8.38
C GLU A 148 -10.36 1.32 7.69
N THR A 149 -9.47 1.41 6.71
CA THR A 149 -8.98 0.25 5.96
C THR A 149 -8.14 -0.68 6.84
N ASP A 150 -7.33 -0.12 7.74
CA ASP A 150 -6.51 -0.91 8.66
C ASP A 150 -7.39 -1.66 9.67
N ALA A 151 -8.44 -1.00 10.18
CA ALA A 151 -9.43 -1.62 11.05
C ALA A 151 -10.19 -2.74 10.32
N TYR A 152 -10.65 -2.48 9.10
CA TYR A 152 -11.29 -3.49 8.23
C TYR A 152 -10.39 -4.72 8.04
N LEU A 153 -9.12 -4.53 7.69
CA LEU A 153 -8.16 -5.63 7.51
C LEU A 153 -7.90 -6.39 8.81
N ARG A 154 -7.71 -5.67 9.92
CA ARG A 154 -7.45 -6.27 11.25
C ARG A 154 -8.63 -7.10 11.72
N VAL A 155 -9.84 -6.53 11.71
CA VAL A 155 -11.05 -7.20 12.20
C VAL A 155 -11.47 -8.31 11.24
N GLY A 156 -11.34 -8.11 9.93
CA GLY A 156 -11.60 -9.16 8.93
C GLY A 156 -10.70 -10.39 9.11
N ALA A 157 -9.41 -10.17 9.42
CA ALA A 157 -8.49 -11.27 9.73
C ALA A 157 -8.87 -12.01 11.01
N GLU A 158 -9.27 -11.26 12.06
CA GLU A 158 -9.65 -11.84 13.35
C GLU A 158 -10.99 -12.59 13.28
N ARG A 159 -11.96 -12.05 12.54
CA ARG A 159 -13.22 -12.70 12.17
C ARG A 159 -12.97 -14.07 11.57
N TYR A 160 -12.14 -14.13 10.53
CA TYR A 160 -11.85 -15.40 9.87
C TYR A 160 -11.09 -16.35 10.81
N ARG A 161 -10.14 -15.84 11.59
CA ARG A 161 -9.35 -16.65 12.52
C ARG A 161 -10.21 -17.32 13.61
N LEU A 162 -11.12 -16.56 14.21
CA LEU A 162 -11.91 -17.00 15.37
C LEU A 162 -13.22 -17.68 14.99
N LEU A 163 -13.91 -17.16 13.98
CA LEU A 163 -15.27 -17.57 13.64
C LEU A 163 -15.33 -18.32 12.31
N ARG A 164 -14.24 -18.35 11.54
CA ARG A 164 -14.15 -19.01 10.22
C ARG A 164 -15.22 -18.53 9.23
N THR A 165 -15.74 -17.32 9.44
CA THR A 165 -16.77 -16.70 8.59
C THR A 165 -16.21 -15.50 7.83
N HIS A 166 -16.87 -15.18 6.72
CA HIS A 166 -16.65 -13.98 5.92
C HIS A 166 -17.83 -12.99 6.02
N GLU A 167 -18.82 -13.27 6.87
CA GLU A 167 -19.99 -12.41 7.08
C GLU A 167 -19.70 -11.27 8.05
N TRP A 168 -20.25 -10.08 7.81
CA TRP A 168 -20.25 -8.98 8.77
C TRP A 168 -21.63 -8.86 9.41
N SER A 169 -21.68 -8.89 10.74
CA SER A 169 -22.89 -8.65 11.52
C SER A 169 -22.52 -8.10 12.90
N GLU A 170 -23.48 -7.46 13.57
CA GLU A 170 -23.31 -7.00 14.95
C GLU A 170 -22.93 -8.17 15.88
N GLU A 171 -23.59 -9.32 15.76
CA GLU A 171 -23.27 -10.53 16.53
C GLU A 171 -21.81 -10.98 16.31
N VAL A 172 -21.32 -10.94 15.07
CA VAL A 172 -19.93 -11.27 14.75
C VAL A 172 -18.98 -10.29 15.44
N LEU A 173 -19.28 -8.99 15.44
CA LEU A 173 -18.45 -7.97 16.10
C LEU A 173 -18.48 -8.10 17.63
N GLU A 174 -19.63 -8.38 18.24
CA GLU A 174 -19.75 -8.64 19.68
C GLU A 174 -18.90 -9.84 20.10
N ARG A 175 -18.96 -10.93 19.35
CA ARG A 175 -18.14 -12.13 19.60
C ARG A 175 -16.64 -11.84 19.45
N LEU A 176 -16.26 -10.96 18.53
CA LEU A 176 -14.87 -10.53 18.36
C LEU A 176 -14.40 -9.65 19.52
N ASN A 177 -15.27 -8.81 20.07
CA ASN A 177 -14.96 -7.98 21.23
C ASN A 177 -14.85 -8.81 22.52
N ALA A 178 -15.66 -9.86 22.65
CA ALA A 178 -15.63 -10.79 23.78
C ALA A 178 -14.45 -11.77 23.73
N ALA A 179 -13.82 -11.95 22.56
CA ALA A 179 -12.70 -12.87 22.41
C ALA A 179 -11.41 -12.28 23.00
N PRO A 180 -10.59 -13.07 23.70
CA PRO A 180 -9.32 -12.59 24.24
C PRO A 180 -8.38 -12.17 23.10
N GLY A 181 -8.20 -10.87 22.94
CA GLY A 181 -7.38 -10.27 21.89
C GLY A 181 -5.92 -10.72 21.99
N ARG A 182 -5.28 -10.92 20.83
CA ARG A 182 -3.85 -11.16 20.75
C ARG A 182 -3.12 -9.91 21.25
N ARG A 183 -2.51 -9.95 22.45
CA ARG A 183 -1.47 -8.96 22.82
C ARG A 183 -0.42 -8.99 21.70
N ARG A 184 -0.19 -7.85 21.04
CA ARG A 184 0.89 -7.68 20.07
C ARG A 184 2.18 -8.20 20.72
N ARG A 185 2.78 -9.26 20.16
CA ARG A 185 4.22 -9.49 20.34
C ARG A 185 4.92 -8.35 19.61
N SER A 186 5.22 -7.28 20.36
CA SER A 186 6.33 -6.40 20.04
C SER A 186 7.59 -7.25 20.22
N ASP A 187 8.03 -7.87 19.15
CA ASP A 187 9.41 -8.30 18.96
C ASP A 187 9.55 -8.72 17.50
N ARG A 188 10.22 -7.85 16.73
CA ARG A 188 11.05 -8.32 15.63
C ARG A 188 12.43 -7.65 15.79
N PRO A 189 13.50 -8.43 15.58
CA PRO A 189 14.89 -7.98 15.76
C PRO A 189 15.31 -6.95 14.72
#